data_AF-A0A936IFR7-F1
#
_entry.id   AF-A0A936IFR7-F1
#
_cell.length_a   1.000
_cell.length_b   1.000
_cell.length_c   1.000
_cell.angle_alpha   90.00
_cell.angle_beta   90.00
_cell.angle_gamma   90.00
#
_symmetry.space_group_name_H-M   'P 1'
#
loop_
_entity.id
_entity.type
_entity.pdbx_description
1 polymer ?
#
loop_
_entity_poly.entity_id
_entity_poly.type
_entity_poly.pdbx_seq_one_letter_code
_entity_poly.pdbx_strand_id
1 'polypeptide(L)'
;MNRLVAALVVALALSVVAANAQFLMMPDSTNNRVVLFKPDDGSLVDGNYFGLSGGTPIHAMQVGNEIWVSEQVGDRVSRWSLTGTPLGAITGGLDNIRGMGLINNRVYVTNAGTANGAPGAAVVMYDTAGNPQGFFSTAGTAPSPFGILAYQGGMLVSSSSANDDIHRFSLAGASLGTFHNSTAVNFVEQMDYAANGDVLAAGFSSNAIHRLDANTGALISSFAASGARGVWQLGNGNIMWTNGSGAWIHDVNTGSSSLVYSGGGRYIDFLLIPEPASLALLGLAGLFVVGRRR
;
A
#
# COMPACT_ATOMS: atom_id res chain seq x y z
N MET A 1 34.93 -60.62 -18.45
CA MET A 1 33.94 -59.80 -19.19
C MET A 1 33.06 -59.09 -18.15
N ASN A 2 32.99 -57.75 -18.25
CA ASN A 2 32.06 -56.79 -17.63
C ASN A 2 31.99 -56.73 -16.09
N ARG A 3 32.69 -55.78 -15.45
CA ARG A 3 32.32 -54.35 -15.23
C ARG A 3 31.06 -54.19 -14.38
N LEU A 4 31.22 -53.64 -13.18
CA LEU A 4 30.40 -52.54 -12.68
C LEU A 4 31.03 -51.95 -11.41
N VAL A 5 31.75 -50.84 -11.62
CA VAL A 5 32.15 -49.88 -10.60
C VAL A 5 30.90 -49.07 -10.27
N ALA A 6 30.39 -49.17 -9.05
CA ALA A 6 29.36 -48.26 -8.54
C ALA A 6 30.08 -47.07 -7.89
N ALA A 7 30.18 -45.97 -8.63
CA ALA A 7 30.61 -44.68 -8.10
C ALA A 7 29.50 -44.11 -7.21
N LEU A 8 29.78 -43.96 -5.92
CA LEU A 8 28.93 -43.25 -4.98
C LEU A 8 29.12 -41.74 -5.21
N VAL A 9 28.23 -41.12 -5.97
CA VAL A 9 28.13 -39.65 -6.06
C VAL A 9 27.42 -39.15 -4.81
N VAL A 10 28.19 -38.63 -3.86
CA VAL A 10 27.63 -37.82 -2.76
C VAL A 10 27.29 -36.45 -3.34
N ALA A 11 26.02 -36.22 -3.65
CA ALA A 11 25.52 -34.89 -3.95
C ALA A 11 25.40 -34.11 -2.63
N LEU A 12 26.30 -33.17 -2.39
CA LEU A 12 26.09 -32.13 -1.39
C LEU A 12 24.93 -31.24 -1.87
N ALA A 13 23.75 -31.41 -1.29
CA ALA A 13 22.66 -30.45 -1.43
C ALA A 13 23.01 -29.20 -0.61
N LEU A 14 23.62 -28.21 -1.25
CA LEU A 14 23.63 -26.83 -0.74
C LEU A 14 22.20 -26.32 -0.83
N SER A 15 21.47 -26.33 0.28
CA SER A 15 20.23 -25.57 0.41
C SER A 15 20.58 -24.09 0.43
N VAL A 16 20.65 -23.48 -0.76
CA VAL A 16 20.61 -22.02 -0.88
C VAL A 16 19.22 -21.62 -0.41
N VAL A 17 19.13 -21.08 0.81
CA VAL A 17 17.93 -20.37 1.24
C VAL A 17 17.89 -19.11 0.39
N ALA A 18 17.18 -19.17 -0.73
CA ALA A 18 16.99 -18.02 -1.60
C ALA A 18 16.11 -16.99 -0.87
N ALA A 19 16.61 -15.77 -0.72
CA ALA A 19 15.89 -14.68 -0.06
C ALA A 19 14.92 -14.02 -1.05
N ASN A 20 13.68 -13.78 -0.64
CA ASN A 20 12.72 -13.00 -1.42
C ASN A 20 13.19 -11.54 -1.54
N ALA A 21 12.96 -10.90 -2.68
CA ALA A 21 13.28 -9.49 -2.87
C ALA A 21 12.20 -8.60 -2.23
N GLN A 22 12.63 -7.59 -1.47
CA GLN A 22 11.78 -6.68 -0.71
C GLN A 22 11.99 -5.23 -1.14
N PHE A 23 10.91 -4.51 -1.40
CA PHE A 23 10.94 -3.13 -1.86
C PHE A 23 9.85 -2.30 -1.19
N LEU A 24 9.99 -0.98 -1.27
CA LEU A 24 8.88 -0.04 -1.14
C LEU A 24 8.47 0.44 -2.53
N MET A 25 7.18 0.37 -2.82
CA MET A 25 6.55 0.87 -4.04
C MET A 25 5.99 2.27 -3.81
N MET A 26 6.11 3.13 -4.83
CA MET A 26 5.39 4.39 -4.87
C MET A 26 4.89 4.65 -6.29
N PRO A 27 3.61 5.01 -6.50
CA PRO A 27 3.17 5.58 -7.75
C PRO A 27 3.74 6.99 -7.94
N ASP A 28 4.34 7.25 -9.10
CA ASP A 28 4.55 8.58 -9.63
C ASP A 28 3.37 8.97 -10.51
N SER A 29 2.48 9.79 -9.94
CA SER A 29 1.26 10.23 -10.60
C SER A 29 1.48 11.28 -11.70
N THR A 30 2.65 11.92 -11.75
CA THR A 30 2.99 12.88 -12.81
C THR A 30 3.52 12.16 -14.03
N ASN A 31 4.41 11.19 -13.83
CA ASN A 31 5.06 10.45 -14.90
C ASN A 31 4.36 9.13 -15.24
N ASN A 32 3.27 8.79 -14.55
CA ASN A 32 2.48 7.58 -14.73
C ASN A 32 3.34 6.31 -14.72
N ARG A 33 3.98 6.03 -13.59
CA ARG A 33 4.80 4.83 -13.38
C ARG A 33 4.82 4.42 -11.92
N VAL A 34 5.21 3.17 -11.65
CA VAL A 34 5.60 2.73 -10.32
C VAL A 34 7.12 2.83 -10.19
N VAL A 35 7.59 3.23 -9.02
CA VAL A 35 9.01 3.27 -8.66
C VAL A 35 9.28 2.45 -7.41
N LEU A 36 10.50 1.92 -7.29
CA LEU A 36 10.94 1.07 -6.19
C LEU A 36 12.07 1.70 -5.39
N PHE A 37 12.01 1.51 -4.08
CA PHE A 37 13.04 1.90 -3.12
C PHE A 37 13.41 0.74 -2.21
N LYS A 38 14.55 0.84 -1.54
CA LYS A 38 14.92 -0.11 -0.49
C LYS A 38 14.13 0.17 0.80
N PRO A 39 13.58 -0.86 1.47
CA PRO A 39 12.87 -0.68 2.74
C PRO A 39 13.79 -0.29 3.91
N ASP A 40 15.07 -0.65 3.85
CA ASP A 40 16.01 -0.39 4.94
C ASP A 40 16.42 1.08 5.04
N ASP A 41 16.66 1.73 3.89
CA ASP A 41 17.26 3.06 3.85
C ASP A 41 16.59 4.04 2.87
N GLY A 42 15.54 3.62 2.15
CA GLY A 42 14.80 4.48 1.24
C GLY A 42 15.56 4.87 -0.04
N SER A 43 16.74 4.29 -0.30
CA SER A 43 17.47 4.53 -1.53
C SER A 43 16.69 4.03 -2.76
N LEU A 44 16.75 4.80 -3.85
CA LEU A 44 16.08 4.45 -5.10
C LEU A 44 16.69 3.17 -5.70
N VAL A 45 15.83 2.19 -6.00
CA VAL A 45 16.19 0.95 -6.67
C VAL A 45 15.88 1.05 -8.16
N ASP A 46 14.64 1.44 -8.49
CA ASP A 46 14.18 1.56 -9.87
C ASP A 46 13.23 2.75 -10.01
N GLY A 47 13.66 3.78 -10.74
CA GLY A 47 12.85 4.97 -11.03
C GLY A 47 11.81 4.79 -12.13
N ASN A 48 11.72 3.60 -12.74
CA ASN A 48 10.78 3.29 -13.81
C ASN A 48 10.44 1.79 -13.85
N TYR A 49 9.97 1.26 -12.72
CA TYR A 49 9.70 -0.17 -12.56
C TYR A 49 8.72 -0.71 -13.60
N PHE A 50 7.59 -0.02 -13.77
CA PHE A 50 6.73 -0.17 -14.94
C PHE A 50 5.84 1.05 -15.14
N GLY A 51 5.38 1.25 -16.38
CA GLY A 51 4.50 2.35 -16.76
C GLY A 51 3.03 2.07 -16.44
N LEU A 52 2.29 3.13 -16.10
CA LEU A 52 0.86 3.14 -15.82
C LEU A 52 0.12 3.88 -16.93
N SER A 53 -1.16 3.57 -17.11
CA SER A 53 -1.99 4.14 -18.19
C SER A 53 -2.55 5.53 -17.90
N GLY A 54 -2.19 6.17 -16.78
CA GLY A 54 -2.72 7.47 -16.36
C GLY A 54 -3.76 7.35 -15.24
N GLY A 55 -4.71 8.29 -15.20
CA GLY A 55 -5.83 8.24 -14.25
C GLY A 55 -5.54 8.78 -12.85
N THR A 56 -4.44 9.50 -12.65
CA THR A 56 -3.95 9.93 -11.33
C THR A 56 -3.80 8.74 -10.37
N PRO A 57 -2.78 7.88 -10.58
CA PRO A 57 -2.45 6.81 -9.65
C PRO A 57 -2.24 7.35 -8.24
N ILE A 58 -2.84 6.73 -7.21
CA ILE A 58 -2.71 7.16 -5.81
C ILE A 58 -1.97 6.12 -4.97
N HIS A 59 -2.40 4.86 -5.02
CA HIS A 59 -1.85 3.81 -4.17
C HIS A 59 -1.56 2.56 -4.99
N ALA A 60 -0.32 2.07 -4.96
CA ALA A 60 0.07 0.76 -5.45
C ALA A 60 0.27 -0.16 -4.25
N MET A 61 -0.53 -1.22 -4.15
CA MET A 61 -0.55 -2.17 -3.03
C MET A 61 -0.45 -3.59 -3.56
N GLN A 62 0.34 -4.44 -2.91
CA GLN A 62 0.41 -5.85 -3.27
C GLN A 62 -0.85 -6.59 -2.81
N VAL A 63 -1.49 -7.33 -3.72
CA VAL A 63 -2.66 -8.18 -3.46
C VAL A 63 -2.34 -9.58 -3.96
N GLY A 64 -1.87 -10.45 -3.06
CA GLY A 64 -1.38 -11.77 -3.43
C GLY A 64 -0.18 -11.69 -4.39
N ASN A 65 -0.35 -12.24 -5.60
CA ASN A 65 0.68 -12.23 -6.65
C ASN A 65 0.47 -11.10 -7.68
N GLU A 66 -0.28 -10.07 -7.31
CA GLU A 66 -0.54 -8.90 -8.14
C GLU A 66 -0.18 -7.61 -7.41
N ILE A 67 0.03 -6.56 -8.19
CA ILE A 67 0.05 -5.17 -7.72
C ILE A 67 -1.24 -4.53 -8.21
N TRP A 68 -2.02 -4.00 -7.28
CA TRP A 68 -3.24 -3.25 -7.57
C TRP A 68 -2.94 -1.78 -7.41
N VAL A 69 -3.37 -0.97 -8.38
CA VAL A 69 -3.14 0.47 -8.41
C VAL A 69 -4.48 1.20 -8.46
N SER A 70 -4.79 1.99 -7.44
CA SER A 70 -5.96 2.86 -7.45
C SER A 70 -5.70 4.11 -8.28
N GLU A 71 -6.69 4.52 -9.06
CA GLU A 71 -6.60 5.67 -9.97
C GLU A 71 -7.75 6.64 -9.70
N GLN A 72 -7.42 7.84 -9.22
CA GLN A 72 -8.42 8.79 -8.74
C GLN A 72 -9.32 9.34 -9.84
N VAL A 73 -8.75 9.75 -10.97
CA VAL A 73 -9.52 10.24 -12.13
C VAL A 73 -9.76 9.11 -13.13
N GLY A 74 -9.02 8.01 -13.01
CA GLY A 74 -9.21 6.81 -13.82
C GLY A 74 -10.43 5.99 -13.40
N ASP A 75 -11.00 6.26 -12.22
CA ASP A 75 -12.21 5.62 -11.66
C ASP A 75 -12.14 4.09 -11.70
N ARG A 76 -10.96 3.56 -11.40
CA ARG A 76 -10.67 2.13 -11.50
C ARG A 76 -9.52 1.71 -10.60
N VAL A 77 -9.45 0.42 -10.34
CA VAL A 77 -8.24 -0.21 -9.82
C VAL A 77 -7.60 -1.03 -10.94
N SER A 78 -6.44 -0.60 -11.44
CA SER A 78 -5.68 -1.39 -12.43
C SER A 78 -4.86 -2.49 -11.74
N ARG A 79 -4.72 -3.63 -12.42
CA ARG A 79 -4.11 -4.85 -11.88
C ARG A 79 -2.94 -5.25 -12.73
N TRP A 80 -1.84 -5.57 -12.06
CA TRP A 80 -0.55 -5.84 -12.69
C TRP A 80 0.06 -7.08 -12.05
N SER A 81 0.80 -7.87 -12.81
CA SER A 81 1.69 -8.88 -12.23
C SER A 81 2.73 -8.21 -11.34
N LEU A 82 3.37 -8.97 -10.45
CA LEU A 82 4.48 -8.42 -9.64
C LEU A 82 5.58 -7.78 -10.48
N THR A 83 5.77 -8.18 -11.75
CA THR A 83 6.78 -7.63 -12.66
C THR A 83 6.23 -6.60 -13.66
N GLY A 84 5.04 -6.05 -13.44
CA GLY A 84 4.51 -4.94 -14.25
C GLY A 84 3.85 -5.30 -15.58
N THR A 85 3.55 -6.57 -15.87
CA THR A 85 2.65 -6.94 -16.97
C THR A 85 1.18 -6.65 -16.59
N PRO A 86 0.38 -5.97 -17.45
CA PRO A 86 -1.01 -5.68 -17.16
C PRO A 86 -1.86 -6.96 -17.14
N LEU A 87 -2.72 -7.09 -16.14
CA LEU A 87 -3.63 -8.24 -15.96
C LEU A 87 -5.11 -7.87 -16.14
N GLY A 88 -5.44 -6.59 -16.03
CA GLY A 88 -6.81 -6.08 -16.19
C GLY A 88 -7.09 -4.90 -15.27
N ALA A 89 -8.37 -4.59 -15.08
CA ALA A 89 -8.79 -3.57 -14.14
C ALA A 89 -10.17 -3.90 -13.56
N ILE A 90 -10.42 -3.43 -12.34
CA ILE A 90 -11.75 -3.37 -11.73
C ILE A 90 -12.35 -2.01 -12.13
N THR A 91 -13.49 -2.04 -12.81
CA THR A 91 -14.18 -0.85 -13.34
C THR A 91 -15.68 -0.88 -12.96
N GLY A 92 -16.31 0.29 -12.98
CA GLY A 92 -17.71 0.46 -12.59
C GLY A 92 -17.91 0.44 -11.07
N GLY A 93 -18.88 1.22 -10.58
CA GLY A 93 -19.12 1.37 -9.14
C GLY A 93 -18.02 2.13 -8.39
N LEU A 94 -17.12 2.80 -9.10
CA LEU A 94 -15.98 3.55 -8.57
C LEU A 94 -15.96 4.95 -9.19
N ASP A 95 -15.72 5.96 -8.36
CA ASP A 95 -15.55 7.37 -8.75
C ASP A 95 -14.71 8.10 -7.69
N ASN A 96 -13.65 8.77 -8.14
CA ASN A 96 -12.76 9.55 -7.27
C ASN A 96 -12.16 8.69 -6.15
N ILE A 97 -11.69 7.49 -6.50
CA ILE A 97 -11.09 6.55 -5.55
C ILE A 97 -9.66 6.91 -5.20
N ARG A 98 -9.18 6.52 -4.02
CA ARG A 98 -7.90 7.01 -3.48
C ARG A 98 -7.13 5.89 -2.80
N GLY A 99 -6.99 5.91 -1.49
CA GLY A 99 -6.32 4.87 -0.72
C GLY A 99 -7.03 3.53 -0.80
N MET A 100 -6.24 2.49 -0.57
CA MET A 100 -6.70 1.11 -0.46
C MET A 100 -6.09 0.48 0.79
N GLY A 101 -6.70 -0.58 1.30
CA GLY A 101 -6.12 -1.42 2.34
C GLY A 101 -6.51 -2.89 2.16
N LEU A 102 -5.55 -3.80 2.30
CA LEU A 102 -5.79 -5.24 2.30
C LEU A 102 -5.87 -5.75 3.74
N ILE A 103 -7.07 -6.14 4.18
CA ILE A 103 -7.33 -6.57 5.57
C ILE A 103 -8.10 -7.88 5.53
N ASN A 104 -7.57 -8.93 6.17
CA ASN A 104 -8.20 -10.26 6.25
C ASN A 104 -8.66 -10.80 4.89
N ASN A 105 -7.79 -10.72 3.87
CA ASN A 105 -8.04 -11.18 2.50
C ASN A 105 -9.22 -10.47 1.79
N ARG A 106 -9.51 -9.23 2.19
CA ARG A 106 -10.46 -8.32 1.53
C ARG A 106 -9.76 -7.00 1.25
N VAL A 107 -9.94 -6.49 0.03
CA VAL A 107 -9.47 -5.17 -0.38
C VAL A 107 -10.55 -4.16 -0.11
N TYR A 108 -10.20 -3.11 0.63
CA TYR A 108 -11.04 -1.95 0.92
C TYR A 108 -10.52 -0.77 0.11
N VAL A 109 -11.41 -0.05 -0.55
CA VAL A 109 -11.08 1.07 -1.45
C VAL A 109 -11.92 2.27 -1.04
N THR A 110 -11.28 3.41 -0.73
CA THR A 110 -12.02 4.64 -0.46
C THR A 110 -12.66 5.16 -1.75
N ASN A 111 -13.92 5.56 -1.69
CA ASN A 111 -14.66 6.16 -2.79
C ASN A 111 -15.31 7.46 -2.31
N ALA A 112 -15.22 8.53 -3.09
CA ALA A 112 -15.82 9.81 -2.72
C ALA A 112 -16.95 10.24 -3.66
N GLY A 113 -16.87 9.88 -4.94
CA GLY A 113 -17.78 10.35 -5.96
C GLY A 113 -18.96 9.40 -6.26
N THR A 114 -19.87 9.85 -7.11
CA THR A 114 -21.13 9.16 -7.47
C THR A 114 -21.25 8.81 -8.96
N ALA A 115 -20.26 9.16 -9.79
CA ALA A 115 -20.22 8.80 -11.19
C ALA A 115 -20.03 7.28 -11.38
N ASN A 116 -20.21 6.78 -12.60
CA ASN A 116 -20.00 5.37 -12.96
C ASN A 116 -20.77 4.34 -12.10
N GLY A 117 -21.86 4.77 -11.45
CA GLY A 117 -22.63 3.92 -10.53
C GLY A 117 -22.01 3.78 -9.13
N ALA A 118 -21.05 4.63 -8.77
CA ALA A 118 -20.39 4.64 -7.48
C ALA A 118 -21.32 5.12 -6.34
N PRO A 119 -21.12 4.63 -5.10
CA PRO A 119 -22.03 4.88 -3.98
C PRO A 119 -21.87 6.25 -3.30
N GLY A 120 -21.01 7.15 -3.79
CA GLY A 120 -20.63 8.36 -3.07
C GLY A 120 -19.59 8.08 -1.98
N ALA A 121 -19.60 8.88 -0.91
CA ALA A 121 -18.71 8.73 0.23
C ALA A 121 -18.86 7.34 0.90
N ALA A 122 -17.91 6.45 0.63
CA ALA A 122 -17.96 5.06 1.03
C ALA A 122 -16.57 4.41 1.08
N VAL A 123 -16.56 3.22 1.67
CA VAL A 123 -15.52 2.22 1.43
C VAL A 123 -16.14 1.08 0.62
N VAL A 124 -15.63 0.87 -0.59
CA VAL A 124 -16.02 -0.21 -1.51
C VAL A 124 -15.11 -1.40 -1.27
N MET A 125 -15.65 -2.61 -1.34
CA MET A 125 -14.95 -3.84 -0.96
C MET A 125 -14.87 -4.84 -2.10
N TYR A 126 -13.73 -5.51 -2.20
CA TYR A 126 -13.47 -6.59 -3.15
C TYR A 126 -12.78 -7.76 -2.46
N ASP A 127 -12.98 -8.98 -2.96
CA ASP A 127 -12.06 -10.07 -2.64
C ASP A 127 -10.72 -9.90 -3.38
N THR A 128 -9.74 -10.75 -3.08
CA THR A 128 -8.41 -10.69 -3.73
C THR A 128 -8.40 -11.13 -5.19
N ALA A 129 -9.53 -11.63 -5.72
CA ALA A 129 -9.68 -11.92 -7.15
C ALA A 129 -10.31 -10.73 -7.92
N GLY A 130 -10.79 -9.72 -7.21
CA GLY A 130 -11.44 -8.53 -7.77
C GLY A 130 -12.97 -8.63 -7.85
N ASN A 131 -13.59 -9.62 -7.23
CA ASN A 131 -15.05 -9.71 -7.20
C ASN A 131 -15.62 -8.74 -6.15
N PRO A 132 -16.69 -7.99 -6.47
CA PRO A 132 -17.29 -7.03 -5.54
C PRO A 132 -17.90 -7.73 -4.32
N GLN A 133 -17.71 -7.15 -3.14
CA GLN A 133 -18.19 -7.64 -1.85
C GLN A 133 -19.14 -6.65 -1.16
N GLY A 134 -19.57 -5.61 -1.88
CA GLY A 134 -20.43 -4.53 -1.37
C GLY A 134 -19.65 -3.29 -0.93
N PHE A 135 -20.32 -2.40 -0.19
CA PHE A 135 -19.74 -1.17 0.34
C PHE A 135 -20.42 -0.80 1.66
N PHE A 136 -19.81 0.10 2.43
CA PHE A 136 -20.47 0.82 3.51
C PHE A 136 -20.23 2.32 3.37
N SER A 137 -21.21 3.14 3.78
CA SER A 137 -21.10 4.60 3.66
C SER A 137 -20.21 5.20 4.74
N THR A 138 -19.44 6.22 4.35
CA THR A 138 -18.67 7.08 5.26
C THR A 138 -19.23 8.49 5.37
N ALA A 139 -20.34 8.80 4.67
CA ALA A 139 -20.86 10.15 4.48
C ALA A 139 -21.10 10.97 5.78
N GLY A 140 -21.42 10.31 6.89
CA GLY A 140 -21.69 10.99 8.16
C GLY A 140 -20.46 11.22 9.05
N THR A 141 -19.29 10.67 8.71
CA THR A 141 -18.12 10.60 9.60
C THR A 141 -16.81 10.91 8.88
N ALA A 142 -16.59 10.32 7.71
CA ALA A 142 -15.47 10.62 6.81
C ALA A 142 -16.01 10.87 5.39
N PRO A 143 -16.69 12.01 5.13
CA PRO A 143 -17.47 12.25 3.91
C PRO A 143 -16.63 12.40 2.63
N SER A 144 -15.32 12.55 2.74
CA SER A 144 -14.41 12.46 1.59
C SER A 144 -13.26 11.55 1.99
N PRO A 145 -13.44 10.21 1.99
CA PRO A 145 -12.46 9.28 2.52
C PRO A 145 -11.20 9.25 1.65
N PHE A 146 -10.02 9.10 2.24
CA PHE A 146 -8.74 9.28 1.54
C PHE A 146 -7.78 8.10 1.73
N GLY A 147 -7.40 7.76 2.95
CA GLY A 147 -6.51 6.63 3.27
C GLY A 147 -7.20 5.57 4.14
N ILE A 148 -6.68 4.34 4.12
CA ILE A 148 -7.14 3.22 4.95
C ILE A 148 -5.94 2.61 5.67
N LEU A 149 -6.06 2.35 6.97
CA LEU A 149 -5.07 1.60 7.76
C LEU A 149 -5.78 0.55 8.60
N ALA A 150 -5.31 -0.70 8.59
CA ALA A 150 -5.84 -1.74 9.47
C ALA A 150 -5.59 -1.37 10.94
N TYR A 151 -6.60 -1.46 11.81
CA TYR A 151 -6.48 -0.96 13.17
C TYR A 151 -7.42 -1.68 14.15
N GLN A 152 -6.84 -2.31 15.18
CA GLN A 152 -7.55 -2.94 16.29
C GLN A 152 -8.75 -3.83 15.87
N GLY A 153 -8.56 -4.67 14.85
CA GLY A 153 -9.63 -5.55 14.31
C GLY A 153 -10.65 -4.85 13.42
N GLY A 154 -10.48 -3.56 13.16
CA GLY A 154 -11.20 -2.74 12.19
C GLY A 154 -10.23 -1.98 11.29
N MET A 155 -10.55 -0.73 10.98
CA MET A 155 -9.72 0.16 10.18
C MET A 155 -9.85 1.62 10.62
N LEU A 156 -8.80 2.39 10.38
CA LEU A 156 -8.83 3.84 10.30
C LEU A 156 -9.15 4.26 8.87
N VAL A 157 -9.97 5.29 8.71
CA VAL A 157 -10.23 5.95 7.43
C VAL A 157 -10.02 7.44 7.61
N SER A 158 -9.03 8.01 6.90
CA SER A 158 -8.82 9.47 6.91
C SER A 158 -9.77 10.16 5.94
N SER A 159 -10.00 11.46 6.14
CA SER A 159 -10.82 12.27 5.26
C SER A 159 -10.15 13.57 4.81
N SER A 160 -10.69 14.19 3.76
CA SER A 160 -10.30 15.52 3.26
C SER A 160 -11.39 16.58 3.46
N SER A 161 -12.26 16.40 4.46
CA SER A 161 -13.39 17.31 4.71
C SER A 161 -12.98 18.58 5.45
N ALA A 162 -13.69 19.05 6.49
CA ALA A 162 -13.19 20.13 7.34
C ALA A 162 -12.89 19.59 8.73
N ASN A 163 -11.77 19.99 9.35
CA ASN A 163 -11.19 19.42 10.58
C ASN A 163 -10.92 17.90 10.43
N ASP A 164 -10.11 17.54 9.44
CA ASP A 164 -10.32 16.30 8.68
C ASP A 164 -9.87 15.04 9.41
N ASP A 165 -10.87 14.48 10.10
CA ASP A 165 -10.87 13.33 10.98
C ASP A 165 -10.16 12.09 10.40
N ILE A 166 -9.56 11.32 11.30
CA ILE A 166 -9.25 9.92 11.11
C ILE A 166 -10.29 9.13 11.89
N HIS A 167 -11.23 8.48 11.21
CA HIS A 167 -12.36 7.82 11.86
C HIS A 167 -12.15 6.31 11.95
N ARG A 168 -12.64 5.67 13.02
CA ARG A 168 -12.58 4.21 13.19
C ARG A 168 -13.83 3.53 12.66
N PHE A 169 -13.63 2.47 11.90
CA PHE A 169 -14.70 1.59 11.45
C PHE A 169 -14.38 0.14 11.78
N SER A 170 -15.41 -0.64 12.11
CA SER A 170 -15.30 -2.10 12.04
C SER A 170 -15.15 -2.55 10.58
N LEU A 171 -14.70 -3.80 10.36
CA LEU A 171 -14.59 -4.38 9.02
C LEU A 171 -15.94 -4.52 8.28
N ALA A 172 -17.06 -4.42 9.00
CA ALA A 172 -18.42 -4.42 8.46
C ALA A 172 -18.99 -3.00 8.26
N GLY A 173 -18.22 -1.95 8.54
CA GLY A 173 -18.62 -0.55 8.33
C GLY A 173 -19.34 0.12 9.50
N ALA A 174 -19.51 -0.55 10.64
CA ALA A 174 -20.01 0.12 11.84
C ALA A 174 -19.00 1.16 12.33
N SER A 175 -19.47 2.38 12.60
CA SER A 175 -18.67 3.45 13.22
C SER A 175 -18.24 3.06 14.64
N LEU A 176 -16.95 3.20 14.92
CA LEU A 176 -16.35 2.96 16.24
C LEU A 176 -15.85 4.27 16.89
N GLY A 177 -16.19 5.41 16.28
CA GLY A 177 -15.85 6.75 16.74
C GLY A 177 -14.55 7.31 16.16
N THR A 178 -14.38 8.62 16.30
CA THR A 178 -13.17 9.37 15.95
C THR A 178 -11.93 8.75 16.59
N PHE A 179 -10.84 8.64 15.81
CA PHE A 179 -9.49 8.39 16.31
C PHE A 179 -8.77 9.71 16.52
N HIS A 180 -8.81 10.63 15.54
CA HIS A 180 -8.21 11.96 15.68
C HIS A 180 -9.01 13.02 14.93
N ASN A 181 -9.24 14.18 15.53
CA ASN A 181 -9.84 15.32 14.84
C ASN A 181 -9.25 16.64 15.38
N SER A 182 -8.46 17.32 14.56
CA SER A 182 -7.91 18.65 14.88
C SER A 182 -7.54 19.43 13.61
N THR A 183 -7.21 20.72 13.76
CA THR A 183 -6.59 21.50 12.69
C THR A 183 -5.06 21.32 12.64
N ALA A 184 -4.46 20.75 13.68
CA ALA A 184 -3.02 20.48 13.72
C ALA A 184 -2.65 19.29 12.81
N VAL A 185 -3.48 18.24 12.82
CA VAL A 185 -3.40 17.11 11.90
C VAL A 185 -4.57 17.24 10.94
N ASN A 186 -4.33 17.89 9.80
CA ASN A 186 -5.37 18.28 8.86
C ASN A 186 -5.13 17.66 7.48
N PHE A 187 -6.21 17.10 6.91
CA PHE A 187 -6.24 16.40 5.64
C PHE A 187 -5.13 15.35 5.54
N VAL A 188 -5.30 14.25 6.27
CA VAL A 188 -4.38 13.11 6.19
C VAL A 188 -4.66 12.33 4.91
N GLU A 189 -3.64 12.21 4.05
CA GLU A 189 -3.70 11.34 2.88
C GLU A 189 -3.39 9.89 3.31
N GLN A 190 -2.12 9.51 3.42
CA GLN A 190 -1.71 8.17 3.88
C GLN A 190 -1.49 8.10 5.40
N MET A 191 -1.74 6.92 5.97
CA MET A 191 -1.30 6.53 7.31
C MET A 191 -0.52 5.21 7.24
N ASP A 192 0.39 5.02 8.18
CA ASP A 192 1.16 3.77 8.37
C ASP A 192 1.58 3.61 9.83
N TYR A 193 2.09 2.45 10.22
CA TYR A 193 2.64 2.22 11.55
C TYR A 193 4.12 2.58 11.61
N ALA A 194 4.50 3.30 12.66
CA ALA A 194 5.87 3.32 13.13
C ALA A 194 6.22 1.97 13.80
N ALA A 195 7.52 1.66 13.88
CA ALA A 195 8.05 0.43 14.46
C ALA A 195 7.67 0.23 15.94
N ASN A 196 7.35 1.31 16.66
CA ASN A 196 6.86 1.27 18.04
C ASN A 196 5.33 1.07 18.15
N GLY A 197 4.63 0.98 17.02
CA GLY A 197 3.18 0.80 16.94
C GLY A 197 2.38 2.10 16.84
N ASP A 198 3.00 3.27 16.98
CA ASP A 198 2.33 4.56 16.76
C ASP A 198 1.86 4.72 15.31
N VAL A 199 0.87 5.57 15.08
CA VAL A 199 0.38 5.86 13.73
C VAL A 199 1.12 7.06 13.16
N LEU A 200 1.84 6.86 12.06
CA LEU A 200 2.34 7.92 11.20
C LEU A 200 1.22 8.39 10.26
N ALA A 201 1.07 9.70 10.10
CA ALA A 201 0.04 10.29 9.27
C ALA A 201 0.61 11.42 8.40
N ALA A 202 0.41 11.32 7.08
CA ALA A 202 0.83 12.31 6.10
C ALA A 202 -0.24 13.40 5.95
N GLY A 203 -0.11 14.48 6.73
CA GLY A 203 -1.08 15.58 6.75
C GLY A 203 -0.82 16.61 5.65
N PHE A 204 -1.51 16.46 4.52
CA PHE A 204 -1.35 17.25 3.30
C PHE A 204 -1.55 18.74 3.54
N SER A 205 -2.69 19.12 4.12
CA SER A 205 -3.01 20.54 4.41
C SER A 205 -2.22 21.09 5.58
N SER A 206 -1.92 20.27 6.59
CA SER A 206 -1.06 20.67 7.71
C SER A 206 0.42 20.78 7.35
N ASN A 207 0.83 20.34 6.15
CA ASN A 207 2.21 20.36 5.66
C ASN A 207 3.21 19.68 6.61
N ALA A 208 2.82 18.53 7.17
CA ALA A 208 3.62 17.81 8.14
C ALA A 208 3.36 16.30 8.10
N ILE A 209 4.37 15.54 8.52
CA ILE A 209 4.19 14.16 8.99
C ILE A 209 3.96 14.22 10.49
N HIS A 210 2.91 13.54 10.94
CA HIS A 210 2.52 13.45 12.35
C HIS A 210 2.73 12.04 12.87
N ARG A 211 3.15 11.92 14.13
CA ARG A 211 3.10 10.68 14.90
C ARG A 211 2.00 10.79 15.94
N LEU A 212 1.04 9.89 15.87
CA LEU A 212 -0.14 9.83 16.72
C LEU A 212 -0.05 8.59 17.62
N ASP A 213 -0.46 8.74 18.87
CA ASP A 213 -0.57 7.64 19.82
C ASP A 213 -1.58 6.61 19.31
N ALA A 214 -1.15 5.35 19.21
CA ALA A 214 -1.94 4.28 18.62
C ALA A 214 -3.19 3.86 19.41
N ASN A 215 -3.37 4.34 20.64
CA ASN A 215 -4.50 3.96 21.48
C ASN A 215 -5.52 5.09 21.59
N THR A 216 -5.04 6.32 21.63
CA THR A 216 -5.82 7.53 21.91
C THR A 216 -5.97 8.44 20.71
N GLY A 217 -5.12 8.27 19.69
CA GLY A 217 -5.01 9.17 18.55
C GLY A 217 -4.40 10.53 18.90
N ALA A 218 -3.90 10.74 20.11
CA ALA A 218 -3.28 12.00 20.50
C ALA A 218 -2.02 12.30 19.67
N LEU A 219 -1.82 13.57 19.28
CA LEU A 219 -0.60 14.00 18.60
C LEU A 219 0.60 13.91 19.56
N ILE A 220 1.61 13.12 19.21
CA ILE A 220 2.85 12.96 19.98
C ILE A 220 3.92 13.92 19.48
N SER A 221 4.13 13.96 18.16
CA SER A 221 5.19 14.75 17.53
C SER A 221 4.90 14.95 16.04
N SER A 222 5.58 15.93 15.43
CA SER A 222 5.48 16.17 14.00
C SER A 222 6.78 16.77 13.46
N PHE A 223 7.00 16.66 12.14
CA PHE A 223 8.02 17.43 11.43
C PHE A 223 7.46 18.02 10.13
N ALA A 224 8.07 19.11 9.67
CA ALA A 224 7.62 19.82 8.47
C ALA A 224 7.83 18.96 7.21
N ALA A 225 6.77 18.79 6.43
CA ALA A 225 6.73 18.00 5.22
C ALA A 225 5.68 18.60 4.28
N SER A 226 6.10 19.57 3.47
CA SER A 226 5.18 20.37 2.64
C SER A 226 4.42 19.50 1.65
N GLY A 227 3.09 19.59 1.68
CA GLY A 227 2.17 18.81 0.85
C GLY A 227 2.35 17.30 0.99
N ALA A 228 2.61 16.80 2.20
CA ALA A 228 2.83 15.38 2.46
C ALA A 228 1.65 14.51 1.96
N ARG A 229 1.96 13.37 1.32
CA ARG A 229 0.98 12.46 0.71
C ARG A 229 1.15 11.02 1.18
N GLY A 230 2.40 10.54 1.17
CA GLY A 230 2.77 9.20 1.62
C GLY A 230 3.76 9.23 2.78
N VAL A 231 3.79 8.16 3.57
CA VAL A 231 4.69 8.00 4.72
C VAL A 231 5.01 6.52 4.97
N TRP A 232 6.25 6.23 5.35
CA TRP A 232 6.74 4.90 5.75
C TRP A 232 7.94 5.03 6.69
N GLN A 233 8.05 4.21 7.73
CA GLN A 233 9.27 4.14 8.55
C GLN A 233 10.26 3.10 8.01
N LEU A 234 11.46 3.55 7.66
CA LEU A 234 12.53 2.73 7.10
C LEU A 234 13.18 1.85 8.18
N GLY A 235 13.82 0.76 7.76
CA GLY A 235 14.51 -0.19 8.66
C GLY A 235 15.63 0.44 9.50
N ASN A 236 16.24 1.52 9.01
CA ASN A 236 17.23 2.31 9.75
C ASN A 236 16.62 3.33 10.74
N GLY A 237 15.28 3.40 10.85
CA GLY A 237 14.55 4.29 11.75
C GLY A 237 14.19 5.65 11.16
N ASN A 238 14.74 6.04 10.00
CA ASN A 238 14.37 7.26 9.31
C ASN A 238 12.96 7.17 8.71
N ILE A 239 12.36 8.31 8.38
CA ILE A 239 11.02 8.36 7.81
C ILE A 239 11.10 8.72 6.33
N MET A 240 10.62 7.84 5.47
CA MET A 240 10.37 8.16 4.07
C MET A 240 9.00 8.84 3.95
N TRP A 241 8.92 9.93 3.20
CA TRP A 241 7.67 10.63 2.94
C TRP A 241 7.63 11.18 1.51
N THR A 242 6.44 11.47 1.01
CA THR A 242 6.27 11.88 -0.39
C THR A 242 5.40 13.13 -0.51
N ASN A 243 5.55 13.84 -1.63
CA ASN A 243 4.67 14.92 -2.04
C ASN A 243 4.61 15.01 -3.57
N GLY A 244 3.96 16.05 -4.10
CA GLY A 244 3.87 16.29 -5.54
C GLY A 244 5.20 16.55 -6.26
N SER A 245 6.31 16.69 -5.55
CA SER A 245 7.64 16.92 -6.11
C SER A 245 8.58 15.72 -5.97
N GLY A 246 8.25 14.73 -5.15
CA GLY A 246 9.03 13.50 -5.10
C GLY A 246 8.86 12.67 -3.85
N ALA A 247 9.88 11.84 -3.61
CA ALA A 247 10.07 11.10 -2.37
C ALA A 247 11.30 11.63 -1.63
N TRP A 248 11.18 11.70 -0.31
CA TRP A 248 12.12 12.33 0.60
C TRP A 248 12.43 11.38 1.76
N ILE A 249 13.62 11.50 2.33
CA ILE A 249 13.99 10.84 3.59
C ILE A 249 14.18 11.92 4.64
N HIS A 250 13.43 11.83 5.74
CA HIS A 250 13.67 12.58 6.95
C HIS A 250 14.60 11.79 7.87
N ASP A 251 15.79 12.34 8.10
CA ASP A 251 16.73 11.81 9.08
C ASP A 251 16.29 12.27 10.49
N VAL A 252 15.89 11.31 11.31
CA VAL A 252 15.30 11.59 12.63
C VAL A 252 16.31 12.11 13.65
N ASN A 253 17.60 11.91 13.42
CA ASN A 253 18.66 12.36 14.33
C ASN A 253 19.04 13.82 14.06
N THR A 254 19.06 14.21 12.79
CA THR A 254 19.42 15.57 12.35
C THR A 254 18.21 16.47 12.15
N GLY A 255 17.00 15.91 12.05
CA GLY A 255 15.76 16.64 11.80
C GLY A 255 15.65 17.19 10.38
N SER A 256 16.47 16.71 9.44
CA SER A 256 16.55 17.23 8.07
C SER A 256 15.95 16.25 7.06
N SER A 257 15.34 16.79 6.00
CA SER A 257 14.84 15.98 4.88
C SER A 257 15.66 16.17 3.61
N SER A 258 15.95 15.07 2.90
CA SER A 258 16.66 15.05 1.63
C SER A 258 15.81 14.37 0.55
N LEU A 259 15.85 14.91 -0.67
CA LEU A 259 15.16 14.32 -1.82
C LEU A 259 15.92 13.08 -2.31
N VAL A 260 15.22 11.97 -2.51
CA VAL A 260 15.80 10.73 -3.08
C VAL A 260 15.24 10.37 -4.44
N TYR A 261 14.11 10.97 -4.82
CA TYR A 261 13.50 10.79 -6.14
C TYR A 261 12.65 12.02 -6.49
N SER A 262 12.74 12.50 -7.74
CA SER A 262 11.93 13.60 -8.25
C SER A 262 10.78 13.08 -9.11
N GLY A 263 9.54 13.51 -8.81
CA GLY A 263 8.34 13.06 -9.51
C GLY A 263 7.05 13.33 -8.71
N GLY A 264 5.90 12.93 -9.26
CA GLY A 264 4.59 13.14 -8.61
C GLY A 264 4.29 12.11 -7.53
N GLY A 265 5.06 12.11 -6.44
CA GLY A 265 4.99 11.12 -5.37
C GLY A 265 3.61 10.98 -4.71
N ARG A 266 3.27 9.73 -4.38
CA ARG A 266 2.01 9.31 -3.75
C ARG A 266 2.28 8.27 -2.65
N TYR A 267 1.36 7.34 -2.41
CA TYR A 267 1.44 6.46 -1.25
C TYR A 267 2.61 5.48 -1.38
N ILE A 268 3.19 5.11 -0.23
CA ILE A 268 4.30 4.18 -0.12
C ILE A 268 3.75 2.86 0.43
N ASP A 269 3.98 1.74 -0.23
CA ASP A 269 3.58 0.42 0.29
C ASP A 269 4.65 -0.63 0.05
N PHE A 270 4.64 -1.70 0.83
CA PHE A 270 5.62 -2.76 0.74
C PHE A 270 5.34 -3.70 -0.44
N LEU A 271 6.41 -4.16 -1.09
CA LEU A 271 6.38 -5.18 -2.13
C LEU A 271 7.33 -6.31 -1.79
N LEU A 272 6.79 -7.52 -1.79
CA LEU A 272 7.54 -8.76 -1.74
C LEU A 272 7.45 -9.46 -3.10
N ILE A 273 8.59 -9.66 -3.75
CA ILE A 273 8.68 -10.48 -4.96
C ILE A 273 9.26 -11.84 -4.56
N PRO A 274 8.45 -12.91 -4.58
CA PRO A 274 8.96 -14.26 -4.35
C PRO A 274 9.91 -14.66 -5.48
N GLU A 275 11.02 -15.30 -5.14
CA GLU A 275 11.95 -15.81 -6.15
C GLU A 275 11.29 -16.89 -7.04
N PRO A 276 11.74 -17.09 -8.30
CA PRO A 276 11.11 -18.03 -9.24
C PRO A 276 10.95 -19.47 -8.71
N ALA A 277 11.81 -19.90 -7.79
CA ALA A 277 11.73 -21.23 -7.18
C ALA A 277 10.54 -21.40 -6.21
N SER A 278 10.12 -20.35 -5.50
CA SER A 278 8.93 -20.39 -4.62
C SER A 278 7.63 -20.33 -5.42
N LEU A 279 7.63 -19.69 -6.60
CA LEU A 279 6.54 -19.78 -7.58
C LEU A 279 6.43 -21.20 -8.19
N ALA A 280 7.55 -21.87 -8.44
CA ALA A 280 7.58 -23.24 -8.99
C ALA A 280 7.16 -24.32 -7.96
N LEU A 281 7.47 -24.16 -6.67
CA LEU A 281 7.06 -25.12 -5.63
C LEU A 281 5.53 -25.18 -5.44
N LEU A 282 4.83 -24.06 -5.61
CA LEU A 282 3.36 -23.99 -5.61
C LEU A 282 2.75 -24.73 -6.83
N GLY A 283 3.41 -24.68 -7.99
CA GLY A 283 3.01 -25.42 -9.18
C GLY A 283 3.20 -26.94 -9.06
N LEU A 284 4.28 -27.38 -8.40
CA LEU A 284 4.57 -28.81 -8.20
C LEU A 284 3.69 -29.48 -7.14
N ALA A 285 3.31 -28.75 -6.08
CA ALA A 285 2.37 -29.27 -5.08
C ALA A 285 0.99 -29.61 -5.69
N GLY A 286 0.55 -28.88 -6.73
CA GLY A 286 -0.66 -29.19 -7.50
C GLY A 286 -0.53 -30.45 -8.38
N LEU A 287 0.67 -30.73 -8.91
CA LEU A 287 0.91 -31.90 -9.76
C LEU A 287 1.00 -33.21 -8.98
N PHE A 288 1.47 -33.19 -7.73
CA PHE A 288 1.50 -34.40 -6.88
C PHE A 288 0.13 -34.82 -6.32
N VAL A 289 -0.85 -33.92 -6.28
CA VAL A 289 -2.23 -34.24 -5.86
C VAL A 289 -3.04 -34.89 -6.99
N VAL A 290 -2.71 -34.62 -8.26
CA VAL A 290 -3.40 -35.20 -9.43
C VAL A 290 -2.84 -36.58 -9.82
N GLY A 291 -1.62 -36.93 -9.40
CA GLY A 291 -0.96 -38.20 -9.75
C GLY A 291 -1.29 -39.43 -8.87
N ARG A 292 -2.27 -39.35 -7.95
CA ARG A 292 -2.67 -40.49 -7.10
C ARG A 292 -4.18 -40.73 -7.10
N ARG A 293 -4.75 -41.05 -8.27
CA ARG A 293 -5.90 -41.96 -8.37
C ARG A 293 -5.70 -42.89 -9.56
N ARG A 294 -5.81 -44.18 -9.27
CA ARG A 294 -5.77 -45.31 -10.21
C ARG A 294 -6.91 -45.23 -11.22
#